data_AF-A0A161TDD1-F1
#
_entry.id   AF-A0A161TDD1-F1
#
_cell.length_a   1.000
_cell.length_b   1.000
_cell.length_c   1.000
_cell.angle_alpha   90.00
_cell.angle_beta   90.00
_cell.angle_gamma   90.00
#
_symmetry.space_group_name_H-M   'P 1'
#
loop_
_entity.id
_entity.type
_entity.pdbx_description
1 polymer ?
#
loop_
_entity_poly.entity_id
_entity_poly.type
_entity_poly.pdbx_seq_one_letter_code
_entity_poly.pdbx_strand_id
1 'polypeptide(L)'
;VAVVYADAEERVDRLVNQRKMPESDARARIAAQATDEERRAAADVWIDNSGAPGDLEQVVTALWHDRLVPFERNIRDGVVARAHPTLAAADPTWPAQAQRLIARIAVVCGTAAVRIDHVGSTAVAGLDAKDVVDIQITVGSLESADALAEPLRAIGFPRIEHITADDPKPAYGVGGEADPAVWGKRIHGGADPGRPVNIHIRVDGWPGQQFALVFRDWLRATPDSVAEYLALKQRAEAAAAERTDYVEAMAAYQDVKAPWFDGAYQRAWDWAAKTGWSA
;
A
#
# COMPACT_ATOMS: atom_id res chain seq x y z
N VAL A 1 7.17 -8.35 9.59
CA VAL A 1 7.11 -9.75 10.07
C VAL A 1 7.75 -10.66 9.04
N ALA A 2 8.79 -11.39 9.43
CA ALA A 2 9.39 -12.44 8.61
C ALA A 2 8.96 -13.81 9.15
N VAL A 3 8.50 -14.70 8.28
CA VAL A 3 8.09 -16.06 8.63
C VAL A 3 8.96 -17.04 7.86
N VAL A 4 9.54 -18.00 8.59
CA VAL A 4 10.26 -19.13 8.02
C VAL A 4 9.29 -20.30 7.86
N TYR A 5 9.24 -20.84 6.66
CA TYR A 5 8.41 -21.97 6.27
C TYR A 5 9.28 -23.16 5.88
N ALA A 6 8.73 -24.36 6.03
CA ALA A 6 9.20 -25.54 5.33
C ALA A 6 7.98 -26.44 5.06
N ASP A 7 8.06 -27.25 4.01
CA ASP A 7 7.03 -28.22 3.66
C ASP A 7 6.65 -29.11 4.84
N ALA A 8 5.37 -29.48 4.94
CA ALA A 8 4.83 -30.19 6.09
C ALA A 8 5.58 -31.49 6.39
N GLU A 9 5.88 -32.28 5.35
CA GLU A 9 6.63 -33.53 5.48
C GLU A 9 8.08 -33.29 5.85
N GLU A 10 8.72 -32.24 5.33
CA GLU A 10 10.10 -31.87 5.71
C GLU A 10 10.19 -31.46 7.19
N ARG A 11 9.17 -30.74 7.71
CA ARG A 11 9.09 -30.42 9.14
C ARG A 11 8.95 -31.68 9.99
N VAL A 12 8.10 -32.62 9.56
CA VAL A 12 7.91 -33.91 10.26
C VAL A 12 9.21 -34.71 10.25
N ASP A 13 9.86 -34.84 9.10
CA ASP A 13 11.14 -35.54 8.94
C ASP A 13 12.20 -34.97 9.91
N ARG A 14 12.36 -33.64 9.96
CA ARG A 14 13.31 -32.99 10.87
C ARG A 14 12.97 -33.27 12.34
N LEU A 15 11.71 -33.25 12.74
CA LEU A 15 11.30 -33.56 14.12
C LEU A 15 11.55 -35.03 14.48
N VAL A 16 11.29 -35.95 13.56
CA VAL A 16 11.46 -37.39 13.78
C VAL A 16 12.93 -37.78 13.73
N ASN A 17 13.64 -37.42 12.66
CA ASN A 17 14.98 -37.92 12.39
C ASN A 17 16.07 -37.15 13.12
N GLN A 18 15.93 -35.83 13.28
CA GLN A 18 16.94 -35.01 13.95
C GLN A 18 16.65 -34.83 15.43
N ARG A 19 15.38 -34.65 15.81
CA ARG A 19 14.98 -34.43 17.21
C ARG A 19 14.44 -35.68 17.92
N LYS A 20 14.39 -36.83 17.24
CA LYS A 20 13.98 -38.14 17.79
C LYS A 20 12.57 -38.12 18.40
N MET A 21 11.67 -37.33 17.82
CA MET A 21 10.26 -37.26 18.21
C MET A 21 9.45 -38.40 17.57
N PRO A 22 8.50 -39.03 18.26
CA PRO A 22 7.54 -39.93 17.61
C PRO A 22 6.75 -39.18 16.53
N GLU A 23 6.57 -39.79 15.36
CA GLU A 23 5.92 -39.12 14.22
C GLU A 23 4.51 -38.63 14.54
N SER A 24 3.73 -39.42 15.30
CA SER A 24 2.38 -39.04 15.72
C SER A 24 2.37 -37.78 16.61
N ASP A 25 3.37 -37.62 17.49
CA ASP A 25 3.53 -36.41 18.30
C ASP A 25 3.96 -35.22 17.44
N ALA A 26 4.89 -35.42 16.50
CA ALA A 26 5.33 -34.39 15.56
C ALA A 26 4.16 -33.82 14.74
N ARG A 27 3.34 -34.70 14.16
CA ARG A 27 2.15 -34.31 13.39
C ARG A 27 1.11 -33.61 14.26
N ALA A 28 0.83 -34.13 15.46
CA ALA A 28 -0.14 -33.51 16.38
C ALA A 28 0.27 -32.09 16.79
N ARG A 29 1.56 -31.87 17.08
CA ARG A 29 2.09 -30.55 17.44
C ARG A 29 2.03 -29.56 16.29
N ILE A 30 2.38 -29.98 15.07
CA ILE A 30 2.26 -29.14 13.87
C ILE A 30 0.79 -28.76 13.64
N ALA A 31 -0.13 -29.72 13.78
CA ALA A 31 -1.56 -29.47 13.58
C ALA A 31 -2.19 -28.55 14.64
N ALA A 32 -1.58 -28.44 15.83
CA ALA A 32 -2.05 -27.54 16.90
C ALA A 32 -1.57 -26.08 16.73
N GLN A 33 -0.73 -25.79 15.72
CA GLN A 33 -0.21 -24.46 15.43
C GLN A 33 -1.05 -23.76 14.34
N ALA A 34 -0.78 -22.46 14.12
CA ALA A 34 -1.34 -21.73 12.99
C ALA A 34 -0.98 -22.41 11.66
N THR A 35 -1.96 -22.46 10.76
CA THR A 35 -1.80 -23.03 9.43
C THR A 35 -0.78 -22.25 8.60
N ASP A 36 -0.24 -22.86 7.54
CA ASP A 36 0.67 -22.16 6.62
C ASP A 36 -0.03 -20.99 5.92
N GLU A 37 -1.34 -21.10 5.66
CA GLU A 37 -2.16 -20.01 5.10
C GLU A 37 -2.26 -18.81 6.05
N GLU A 38 -2.60 -19.05 7.33
CA GLU A 38 -2.67 -18.00 8.36
C GLU A 38 -1.32 -17.32 8.55
N ARG A 39 -0.24 -18.11 8.59
CA ARG A 39 1.13 -17.60 8.70
C ARG A 39 1.52 -16.78 7.46
N ARG A 40 1.17 -17.25 6.26
CA ARG A 40 1.45 -16.54 5.01
C ARG A 40 0.71 -15.21 4.92
N ALA A 41 -0.54 -15.18 5.39
CA ALA A 41 -1.37 -13.97 5.43
C ALA A 41 -0.77 -12.89 6.35
N ALA A 42 -0.09 -13.28 7.43
CA ALA A 42 0.59 -12.37 8.37
C ALA A 42 2.03 -11.99 7.97
N ALA A 43 2.62 -12.63 6.96
CA ALA A 43 4.02 -12.46 6.60
C ALA A 43 4.28 -11.29 5.62
N ASP A 44 5.16 -10.35 6.01
CA ASP A 44 5.72 -9.35 5.10
C ASP A 44 6.91 -9.90 4.29
N VAL A 45 7.57 -10.92 4.84
CA VAL A 45 8.64 -11.69 4.22
C VAL A 45 8.35 -13.17 4.47
N TRP A 46 8.27 -13.95 3.40
CA TRP A 46 8.10 -15.40 3.44
C TRP A 46 9.41 -16.06 3.03
N ILE A 47 10.01 -16.82 3.93
CA ILE A 47 11.33 -17.44 3.75
C ILE A 47 11.14 -18.95 3.68
N ASP A 48 11.41 -19.55 2.53
CA ASP A 48 11.34 -21.00 2.35
C ASP A 48 12.64 -21.67 2.81
N ASN A 49 12.51 -22.61 3.75
CA ASN A 49 13.57 -23.41 4.36
C ASN A 49 13.37 -24.92 4.08
N SER A 50 12.71 -25.26 2.98
CA SER A 50 12.56 -26.65 2.53
C SER A 50 13.83 -27.18 1.85
N GLY A 51 14.78 -26.30 1.52
CA GLY A 51 16.07 -26.64 0.92
C GLY A 51 17.09 -27.27 1.89
N ALA A 52 18.31 -27.47 1.38
CA ALA A 52 19.42 -28.06 2.10
C ALA A 52 20.00 -27.10 3.15
N PRO A 53 20.71 -27.62 4.18
CA PRO A 53 21.45 -26.78 5.12
C PRO A 53 22.45 -25.88 4.37
N GLY A 54 22.31 -24.56 4.53
CA GLY A 54 23.13 -23.55 3.84
C GLY A 54 22.36 -22.73 2.79
N ASP A 55 21.27 -23.26 2.22
CA ASP A 55 20.50 -22.57 1.18
C ASP A 55 19.87 -21.25 1.69
N LEU A 56 19.58 -21.19 2.99
CA LEU A 56 19.03 -19.99 3.63
C LEU A 56 20.04 -18.86 3.81
N GLU A 57 21.34 -19.14 3.82
CA GLU A 57 22.34 -18.14 4.19
C GLU A 57 22.31 -16.94 3.23
N GLN A 58 22.21 -17.22 1.92
CA GLN A 58 22.11 -16.18 0.90
C GLN A 58 20.78 -15.41 1.00
N VAL A 59 19.66 -16.09 1.23
CA VAL A 59 18.34 -15.47 1.36
C VAL A 59 18.28 -14.53 2.56
N VAL A 60 18.80 -14.97 3.70
CA VAL A 60 18.84 -14.15 4.94
C VAL A 60 19.82 -12.99 4.79
N THR A 61 20.97 -13.21 4.15
CA THR A 61 21.96 -12.16 3.88
C THR A 61 21.39 -11.07 2.98
N ALA A 62 20.72 -11.45 1.88
CA ALA A 62 20.05 -10.50 1.00
C ALA A 62 18.92 -9.76 1.72
N LEU A 63 18.07 -10.46 2.47
CA LEU A 63 17.02 -9.82 3.26
C LEU A 63 17.59 -8.77 4.24
N TRP A 64 18.70 -9.10 4.88
CA TRP A 64 19.37 -8.20 5.81
C TRP A 64 19.91 -6.95 5.12
N HIS A 65 20.74 -7.13 4.09
CA HIS A 65 21.46 -6.02 3.44
C HIS A 65 20.57 -5.19 2.50
N ASP A 66 19.63 -5.81 1.80
CA ASP A 66 18.87 -5.15 0.74
C ASP A 66 17.56 -4.57 1.24
N ARG A 67 17.03 -5.07 2.39
CA ARG A 67 15.75 -4.62 2.95
C ARG A 67 15.85 -4.12 4.37
N LEU A 68 16.34 -4.93 5.32
CA LEU A 68 16.26 -4.57 6.75
C LEU A 68 17.19 -3.43 7.14
N VAL A 69 18.44 -3.43 6.68
CA VAL A 69 19.40 -2.34 6.95
C VAL A 69 18.94 -1.01 6.32
N PRO A 70 18.54 -0.94 5.04
CA PRO A 70 17.99 0.29 4.47
C PRO A 70 16.68 0.72 5.14
N PHE A 71 15.82 -0.24 5.51
CA PHE A 71 14.58 0.08 6.20
C PHE A 71 14.84 0.75 7.55
N GLU A 72 15.68 0.16 8.42
CA GLU A 72 16.06 0.79 9.69
C GLU A 72 16.58 2.21 9.49
N ARG A 73 17.51 2.39 8.54
CA ARG A 73 18.09 3.70 8.25
C ARG A 73 17.03 4.71 7.85
N ASN A 74 16.13 4.30 6.98
CA ASN A 74 15.04 5.14 6.52
C ASN A 74 14.09 5.53 7.66
N ILE A 75 13.79 4.62 8.61
CA ILE A 75 12.99 4.96 9.81
C ILE A 75 13.70 6.03 10.63
N ARG A 76 14.95 5.76 10.99
CA ARG A 76 15.76 6.64 11.84
C ARG A 76 15.87 8.03 11.24
N ASP A 77 16.16 8.11 9.94
CA ASP A 77 16.41 9.36 9.22
C ASP A 77 15.11 10.02 8.70
N GLY A 78 13.95 9.39 8.89
CA GLY A 78 12.66 9.92 8.43
C GLY A 78 12.51 9.94 6.90
N VAL A 79 13.11 8.98 6.20
CA VAL A 79 13.15 8.90 4.74
C VAL A 79 12.11 7.89 4.23
N VAL A 80 11.37 8.29 3.21
CA VAL A 80 10.46 7.39 2.48
C VAL A 80 11.23 6.63 1.41
N ALA A 81 11.01 5.31 1.30
CA ALA A 81 11.48 4.50 0.20
C ALA A 81 10.71 4.85 -1.09
N ARG A 82 11.43 5.30 -2.11
CA ARG A 82 10.86 5.73 -3.39
C ARG A 82 10.97 4.62 -4.42
N ALA A 83 9.93 4.48 -5.25
CA ALA A 83 9.93 3.60 -6.41
C ALA A 83 9.65 4.41 -7.68
N HIS A 84 10.39 4.13 -8.76
CA HIS A 84 10.11 4.71 -10.07
C HIS A 84 8.69 4.34 -10.52
N PRO A 85 8.04 5.17 -11.37
CA PRO A 85 6.66 4.96 -11.78
C PRO A 85 6.49 3.88 -12.86
N THR A 86 7.10 2.71 -12.64
CA THR A 86 7.01 1.52 -13.50
C THR A 86 5.75 0.73 -13.15
N LEU A 87 5.02 0.27 -14.17
CA LEU A 87 3.85 -0.58 -14.01
C LEU A 87 4.29 -2.04 -13.80
N ALA A 88 3.61 -2.69 -12.88
CA ALA A 88 3.65 -4.13 -12.68
C ALA A 88 2.29 -4.72 -13.06
N ALA A 89 2.32 -6.00 -13.44
CA ALA A 89 1.10 -6.79 -13.58
C ALA A 89 0.33 -6.82 -12.26
N ALA A 90 -1.00 -6.86 -12.33
CA ALA A 90 -1.84 -6.91 -11.14
C ALA A 90 -1.45 -8.08 -10.21
N ASP A 91 -1.07 -7.78 -8.98
CA ASP A 91 -0.72 -8.79 -7.97
C ASP A 91 -1.96 -9.15 -7.13
N PRO A 92 -2.45 -10.40 -7.19
CA PRO A 92 -3.62 -10.84 -6.41
C PRO A 92 -3.39 -10.80 -4.89
N THR A 93 -2.14 -10.64 -4.43
CA THR A 93 -1.79 -10.54 -3.01
C THR A 93 -1.80 -9.11 -2.48
N TRP A 94 -1.93 -8.08 -3.32
CA TRP A 94 -2.04 -6.68 -2.87
C TRP A 94 -3.11 -6.45 -1.80
N PRO A 95 -4.33 -7.02 -1.88
CA PRO A 95 -5.31 -6.87 -0.81
C PRO A 95 -4.82 -7.38 0.54
N ALA A 96 -4.17 -8.54 0.59
CA ALA A 96 -3.61 -9.10 1.83
C ALA A 96 -2.44 -8.24 2.36
N GLN A 97 -1.60 -7.70 1.47
CA GLN A 97 -0.54 -6.77 1.83
C GLN A 97 -1.10 -5.47 2.44
N ALA A 98 -2.14 -4.90 1.82
CA ALA A 98 -2.82 -3.71 2.32
C ALA A 98 -3.48 -3.97 3.69
N GLN A 99 -4.10 -5.14 3.90
CA GLN A 99 -4.68 -5.48 5.19
C GLN A 99 -3.64 -5.56 6.32
N ARG A 100 -2.44 -6.08 6.06
CA ARG A 100 -1.34 -6.04 7.05
C ARG A 100 -0.91 -4.62 7.39
N LEU A 101 -0.82 -3.75 6.39
CA LEU A 101 -0.51 -2.34 6.58
C LEU A 101 -1.60 -1.64 7.41
N ILE A 102 -2.87 -1.83 7.04
CA ILE A 102 -4.03 -1.28 7.76
C ILE A 102 -4.03 -1.75 9.22
N ALA A 103 -3.85 -3.04 9.48
CA ALA A 103 -3.81 -3.57 10.84
C ALA A 103 -2.69 -2.94 11.68
N ARG A 104 -1.50 -2.75 11.10
CA ARG A 104 -0.37 -2.08 11.77
C ARG A 104 -0.66 -0.61 12.07
N ILE A 105 -1.23 0.10 11.10
CA ILE A 105 -1.57 1.52 11.21
C ILE A 105 -2.69 1.72 12.26
N ALA A 106 -3.72 0.86 12.25
CA ALA A 106 -4.84 0.94 13.18
C ALA A 106 -4.40 0.92 14.65
N VAL A 107 -3.37 0.13 14.98
CA VAL A 107 -2.81 0.04 16.34
C VAL A 107 -2.29 1.40 16.83
N VAL A 108 -1.59 2.16 15.98
CA VAL A 108 -1.03 3.47 16.39
C VAL A 108 -2.01 4.62 16.24
N CYS A 109 -2.98 4.49 15.33
CA CYS A 109 -4.01 5.52 15.16
C CYS A 109 -5.04 5.53 16.29
N GLY A 110 -5.33 4.36 16.88
CA GLY A 110 -6.34 4.24 17.93
C GLY A 110 -7.66 4.89 17.52
N THR A 111 -8.21 5.72 18.40
CA THR A 111 -9.48 6.43 18.17
C THR A 111 -9.36 7.65 17.27
N ALA A 112 -8.15 8.07 16.87
CA ALA A 112 -7.98 9.20 15.96
C ALA A 112 -8.41 8.87 14.52
N ALA A 113 -8.31 7.60 14.12
CA ALA A 113 -8.81 7.13 12.83
C ALA A 113 -10.31 6.80 12.93
N VAL A 114 -11.13 7.50 12.16
CA VAL A 114 -12.54 7.19 11.94
C VAL A 114 -12.67 5.89 11.14
N ARG A 115 -11.82 5.74 10.11
CA ARG A 115 -11.71 4.55 9.26
C ARG A 115 -10.36 4.53 8.54
N ILE A 116 -9.96 3.34 8.09
CA ILE A 116 -8.73 3.13 7.32
C ILE A 116 -9.04 2.22 6.14
N ASP A 117 -8.76 2.69 4.93
CA ASP A 117 -9.18 2.04 3.69
C ASP A 117 -7.99 1.81 2.75
N HIS A 118 -7.99 0.67 2.06
CA HIS A 118 -7.17 0.46 0.87
C HIS A 118 -7.81 1.19 -0.31
N VAL A 119 -7.06 2.10 -0.94
CA VAL A 119 -7.47 2.94 -2.06
C VAL A 119 -6.46 2.86 -3.20
N GLY A 120 -6.63 3.69 -4.23
CA GLY A 120 -5.71 3.73 -5.37
C GLY A 120 -5.86 2.53 -6.31
N SER A 121 -4.88 2.36 -7.20
CA SER A 121 -4.99 1.35 -8.28
C SER A 121 -4.85 -0.08 -7.78
N THR A 122 -4.01 -0.30 -6.76
CA THR A 122 -3.78 -1.64 -6.19
C THR A 122 -5.01 -2.17 -5.44
N ALA A 123 -6.00 -1.33 -5.15
CA ALA A 123 -7.29 -1.72 -4.58
C ALA A 123 -8.31 -2.19 -5.63
N VAL A 124 -8.00 -2.10 -6.92
CA VAL A 124 -8.87 -2.55 -8.03
C VAL A 124 -8.34 -3.88 -8.55
N ALA A 125 -9.11 -4.95 -8.38
CA ALA A 125 -8.69 -6.30 -8.77
C ALA A 125 -8.42 -6.37 -10.29
N GLY A 126 -7.28 -6.97 -10.66
CA GLY A 126 -6.89 -7.15 -12.06
C GLY A 126 -6.36 -5.90 -12.77
N LEU A 127 -6.20 -4.76 -12.08
CA LEU A 127 -5.67 -3.54 -12.68
C LEU A 127 -4.15 -3.43 -12.51
N ASP A 128 -3.40 -3.55 -13.61
CA ASP A 128 -1.96 -3.28 -13.64
C ASP A 128 -1.65 -1.89 -13.09
N ALA A 129 -0.67 -1.79 -12.21
CA ALA A 129 -0.40 -0.58 -11.45
C ALA A 129 1.07 -0.51 -11.05
N LYS A 130 1.50 0.67 -10.59
CA LYS A 130 2.75 0.76 -9.83
C LYS A 130 2.62 -0.13 -8.59
N ASP A 131 3.66 -0.89 -8.24
CA ASP A 131 3.69 -1.70 -7.02
C ASP A 131 3.88 -0.79 -5.78
N VAL A 132 2.88 0.06 -5.54
CA VAL A 132 2.78 0.99 -4.42
C VAL A 132 1.36 0.88 -3.88
N VAL A 133 1.24 0.47 -2.62
CA VAL A 133 -0.07 0.42 -1.95
C VAL A 133 -0.47 1.84 -1.54
N ASP A 134 -1.71 2.25 -1.79
CA ASP A 134 -2.24 3.52 -1.28
C ASP A 134 -3.25 3.24 -0.17
N ILE A 135 -3.01 3.78 1.02
CA ILE A 135 -3.90 3.71 2.18
C ILE A 135 -4.48 5.10 2.46
N GLN A 136 -5.77 5.17 2.79
CA GLN A 136 -6.38 6.38 3.32
C GLN A 136 -6.75 6.17 4.80
N ILE A 137 -6.28 7.07 5.66
CA ILE A 137 -6.75 7.24 7.04
C ILE A 137 -7.72 8.42 7.03
N THR A 138 -8.96 8.20 7.45
CA THR A 138 -9.93 9.27 7.67
C THR A 138 -9.87 9.72 9.11
N VAL A 139 -9.75 11.01 9.35
CA VAL A 139 -9.65 11.62 10.70
C VAL A 139 -10.68 12.74 10.87
N GLY A 140 -10.96 13.14 12.11
CA GLY A 140 -11.90 14.24 12.37
C GLY A 140 -11.35 15.64 12.07
N SER A 141 -10.03 15.82 12.01
CA SER A 141 -9.40 17.13 11.78
C SER A 141 -7.95 17.03 11.30
N LEU A 142 -7.41 18.10 10.71
CA LEU A 142 -5.99 18.17 10.37
C LEU A 142 -5.07 18.14 11.61
N GLU A 143 -5.54 18.63 12.76
CA GLU A 143 -4.82 18.51 14.02
C GLU A 143 -4.65 17.04 14.43
N SER A 144 -5.69 16.23 14.25
CA SER A 144 -5.61 14.78 14.47
C SER A 144 -4.60 14.14 13.50
N ALA A 145 -4.57 14.59 12.24
CA ALA A 145 -3.57 14.14 11.27
C ALA A 145 -2.13 14.52 11.68
N ASP A 146 -1.93 15.73 12.20
CA ASP A 146 -0.64 16.21 12.70
C ASP A 146 -0.17 15.41 13.92
N ALA A 147 -1.07 15.08 14.84
CA ALA A 147 -0.77 14.26 16.03
C ALA A 147 -0.32 12.83 15.69
N LEU A 148 -0.70 12.30 14.53
CA LEU A 148 -0.29 10.97 14.06
C LEU A 148 1.15 10.93 13.51
N ALA A 149 1.83 12.08 13.36
CA ALA A 149 3.09 12.13 12.65
C ALA A 149 4.20 11.25 13.26
N GLU A 150 4.45 11.40 14.56
CA GLU A 150 5.47 10.62 15.26
C GLU A 150 5.05 9.15 15.49
N PRO A 151 3.81 8.83 15.92
CA PRO A 151 3.34 7.45 16.01
C PRO A 151 3.49 6.66 14.70
N LEU A 152 3.17 7.28 13.55
CA LEU A 152 3.35 6.65 12.24
C LEU A 152 4.82 6.50 11.87
N ARG A 153 5.66 7.51 12.13
CA ARG A 153 7.10 7.42 11.90
C ARG A 153 7.73 6.27 12.68
N ALA A 154 7.37 6.10 13.95
CA ALA A 154 7.90 5.06 14.83
C ALA A 154 7.64 3.63 14.31
N ILE A 155 6.60 3.42 13.50
CA ILE A 155 6.28 2.13 12.89
C ILE A 155 6.67 2.03 11.40
N GLY A 156 7.47 2.99 10.92
CA GLY A 156 8.08 2.97 9.59
C GLY A 156 7.37 3.78 8.52
N PHE A 157 6.55 4.75 8.91
CA PHE A 157 5.82 5.61 7.99
C PHE A 157 6.14 7.10 8.22
N PRO A 158 7.33 7.59 7.84
CA PRO A 158 7.66 9.00 7.95
C PRO A 158 6.77 9.89 7.08
N ARG A 159 6.58 11.13 7.55
CA ARG A 159 5.79 12.17 6.88
C ARG A 159 6.56 12.77 5.70
N ILE A 160 5.85 13.11 4.63
CA ILE A 160 6.40 13.87 3.50
C ILE A 160 5.99 15.34 3.69
N GLU A 161 6.87 16.11 4.33
CA GLU A 161 6.51 17.44 4.87
C GLU A 161 6.03 18.47 3.84
N HIS A 162 6.54 18.41 2.62
CA HIS A 162 6.24 19.40 1.58
C HIS A 162 4.88 19.18 0.88
N ILE A 163 4.17 18.08 1.18
CA ILE A 163 2.87 17.78 0.56
C ILE A 163 1.77 17.92 1.62
N THR A 164 0.97 18.98 1.51
CA THR A 164 -0.06 19.35 2.49
C THR A 164 -1.47 19.45 1.93
N ALA A 165 -1.66 19.23 0.63
CA ALA A 165 -2.96 19.23 -0.04
C ALA A 165 -2.98 18.27 -1.24
N ASP A 166 -4.18 17.90 -1.69
CA ASP A 166 -4.42 17.40 -3.05
C ASP A 166 -4.70 18.57 -4.01
N ASP A 167 -4.59 18.33 -5.32
CA ASP A 167 -5.01 19.30 -6.33
C ASP A 167 -6.55 19.42 -6.35
N PRO A 168 -7.12 20.63 -6.15
CA PRO A 168 -8.57 20.81 -6.14
C PRO A 168 -9.27 20.35 -7.43
N LYS A 169 -10.47 19.74 -7.28
CA LYS A 169 -11.31 19.24 -8.38
C LYS A 169 -12.77 19.74 -8.27
N PRO A 170 -13.37 20.30 -9.34
CA PRO A 170 -12.70 20.72 -10.58
C PRO A 170 -11.69 21.84 -10.28
N ALA A 171 -10.75 22.06 -11.21
CA ALA A 171 -9.78 23.14 -11.07
C ALA A 171 -10.46 24.48 -10.74
N TYR A 172 -9.77 25.32 -9.96
CA TYR A 172 -10.30 26.62 -9.52
C TYR A 172 -10.86 27.42 -10.71
N GLY A 173 -12.11 27.88 -10.59
CA GLY A 173 -12.78 28.68 -11.62
C GLY A 173 -13.78 27.95 -12.54
N VAL A 174 -13.99 26.64 -12.37
CA VAL A 174 -14.92 25.85 -13.21
C VAL A 174 -16.30 25.59 -12.54
N GLY A 175 -16.49 26.04 -11.29
CA GLY A 175 -17.72 25.83 -10.52
C GLY A 175 -17.73 24.46 -9.81
N GLY A 176 -17.61 24.50 -8.48
CA GLY A 176 -17.44 23.34 -7.59
C GLY A 176 -16.89 23.81 -6.24
N GLU A 177 -16.70 22.92 -5.26
CA GLU A 177 -16.14 23.27 -3.94
C GLU A 177 -14.64 23.61 -4.07
N ALA A 178 -14.41 24.86 -4.50
CA ALA A 178 -13.13 25.40 -4.90
C ALA A 178 -12.34 26.00 -3.72
N ASP A 179 -12.83 25.88 -2.48
CA ASP A 179 -12.09 26.30 -1.30
C ASP A 179 -10.86 25.40 -1.15
N PRO A 180 -9.64 25.91 -1.37
CA PRO A 180 -8.44 25.09 -1.25
C PRO A 180 -8.24 24.55 0.17
N ALA A 181 -8.87 25.16 1.18
CA ALA A 181 -8.75 24.71 2.57
C ALA A 181 -9.27 23.28 2.79
N VAL A 182 -10.37 22.89 2.11
CA VAL A 182 -10.96 21.54 2.24
C VAL A 182 -10.22 20.47 1.45
N TRP A 183 -9.17 20.85 0.71
CA TRP A 183 -8.26 19.92 0.05
C TRP A 183 -6.98 19.65 0.85
N GLY A 184 -6.87 20.24 2.04
CA GLY A 184 -5.78 19.98 2.97
C GLY A 184 -5.70 18.50 3.39
N LYS A 185 -4.49 17.98 3.49
CA LYS A 185 -4.20 16.60 3.91
C LYS A 185 -2.85 16.51 4.60
N ARG A 186 -2.53 15.32 5.11
CA ARG A 186 -1.15 14.87 5.34
C ARG A 186 -0.86 13.65 4.50
N ILE A 187 0.41 13.42 4.18
CA ILE A 187 0.82 12.21 3.51
C ILE A 187 2.10 11.68 4.16
N HIS A 188 2.10 10.37 4.38
CA HIS A 188 3.23 9.58 4.85
C HIS A 188 3.59 8.56 3.77
N GLY A 189 4.82 8.06 3.81
CA GLY A 189 5.26 7.00 2.93
C GLY A 189 5.98 5.89 3.69
N GLY A 190 6.05 4.69 3.11
CA GLY A 190 6.79 3.57 3.67
C GLY A 190 8.30 3.78 3.66
N ALA A 191 8.96 3.55 4.79
CA ALA A 191 10.42 3.50 4.87
C ALA A 191 11.00 2.15 4.39
N ASP A 192 10.17 1.11 4.27
CA ASP A 192 10.57 -0.24 3.83
C ASP A 192 10.71 -0.31 2.29
N PRO A 193 11.93 -0.51 1.75
CA PRO A 193 12.13 -0.58 0.30
C PRO A 193 11.47 -1.81 -0.34
N GLY A 194 11.18 -2.87 0.43
CA GLY A 194 10.50 -4.06 -0.08
C GLY A 194 8.98 -3.91 -0.17
N ARG A 195 8.40 -2.82 0.34
CA ARG A 195 6.96 -2.56 0.25
C ARG A 195 6.65 -1.05 0.26
N PRO A 196 6.78 -0.40 -0.91
CA PRO A 196 6.36 0.98 -1.07
C PRO A 196 4.86 1.15 -0.72
N VAL A 197 4.56 2.17 0.06
CA VAL A 197 3.19 2.53 0.44
C VAL A 197 3.08 4.04 0.56
N ASN A 198 1.97 4.61 0.11
CA ASN A 198 1.54 5.96 0.44
C ASN A 198 0.39 5.88 1.45
N ILE A 199 0.43 6.73 2.46
CA ILE A 199 -0.62 6.83 3.47
C ILE A 199 -1.13 8.26 3.44
N HIS A 200 -2.33 8.44 2.89
CA HIS A 200 -3.04 9.71 2.87
C HIS A 200 -3.86 9.86 4.13
N ILE A 201 -3.72 10.97 4.84
CA ILE A 201 -4.55 11.31 5.99
C ILE A 201 -5.45 12.47 5.60
N ARG A 202 -6.76 12.24 5.54
CA ARG A 202 -7.75 13.22 5.08
C ARG A 202 -8.88 13.36 6.09
N VAL A 203 -9.46 14.55 6.13
CA VAL A 203 -10.55 14.86 7.07
C VAL A 203 -11.85 14.25 6.58
N ASP A 204 -12.65 13.74 7.50
CA ASP A 204 -13.96 13.14 7.21
C ASP A 204 -14.88 14.12 6.47
N GLY A 205 -15.53 13.62 5.42
CA GLY A 205 -16.42 14.39 4.54
C GLY A 205 -15.72 15.34 3.55
N TRP A 206 -14.41 15.59 3.66
CA TRP A 206 -13.71 16.47 2.71
C TRP A 206 -13.62 15.85 1.31
N PRO A 207 -13.57 16.66 0.24
CA PRO A 207 -13.67 16.17 -1.14
C PRO A 207 -12.55 15.19 -1.50
N GLY A 208 -11.31 15.44 -1.06
CA GLY A 208 -10.21 14.49 -1.28
C GLY A 208 -10.42 13.14 -0.57
N GLN A 209 -11.06 13.17 0.61
CA GLN A 209 -11.36 11.97 1.40
C GLN A 209 -12.43 11.12 0.71
N GLN A 210 -13.52 11.74 0.31
CA GLN A 210 -14.62 11.08 -0.40
C GLN A 210 -14.16 10.57 -1.78
N PHE A 211 -13.40 11.39 -2.51
CA PHE A 211 -12.98 11.07 -3.86
C PHE A 211 -12.11 9.80 -3.93
N ALA A 212 -11.20 9.60 -2.97
CA ALA A 212 -10.37 8.40 -2.95
C ALA A 212 -11.19 7.10 -2.82
N LEU A 213 -12.34 7.15 -2.13
CA LEU A 213 -13.24 6.02 -1.93
C LEU A 213 -14.14 5.80 -3.16
N VAL A 214 -14.85 6.85 -3.60
CA VAL A 214 -15.75 6.76 -4.75
C VAL A 214 -14.99 6.37 -6.02
N PHE A 215 -13.77 6.87 -6.23
CA PHE A 215 -12.96 6.55 -7.40
C PHE A 215 -12.61 5.06 -7.45
N ARG A 216 -12.23 4.47 -6.30
CA ARG A 216 -11.95 3.03 -6.19
C ARG A 216 -13.19 2.22 -6.54
N ASP A 217 -14.33 2.55 -5.94
CA ASP A 217 -15.55 1.76 -6.10
C ASP A 217 -16.19 1.94 -7.48
N TRP A 218 -16.11 3.15 -8.04
CA TRP A 218 -16.48 3.43 -9.44
C TRP A 218 -15.66 2.57 -10.42
N LEU A 219 -14.33 2.52 -10.26
CA LEU A 219 -13.48 1.68 -11.11
C LEU A 219 -13.81 0.19 -10.98
N ARG A 220 -14.06 -0.31 -9.76
CA ARG A 220 -14.48 -1.70 -9.53
C ARG A 220 -15.80 -2.03 -10.24
N ALA A 221 -16.69 -1.05 -10.41
CA ALA A 221 -17.99 -1.23 -11.05
C ALA A 221 -17.98 -0.94 -12.57
N THR A 222 -16.89 -0.40 -13.13
CA THR A 222 -16.89 0.15 -14.49
C THR A 222 -15.68 -0.32 -15.30
N PRO A 223 -15.73 -1.52 -15.92
CA PRO A 223 -14.61 -2.11 -16.66
C PRO A 223 -14.05 -1.20 -17.77
N ASP A 224 -14.90 -0.48 -18.49
CA ASP A 224 -14.47 0.44 -19.56
C ASP A 224 -13.59 1.57 -19.02
N SER A 225 -13.94 2.11 -17.84
CA SER A 225 -13.14 3.14 -17.18
C SER A 225 -11.81 2.61 -16.65
N VAL A 226 -11.74 1.33 -16.27
CA VAL A 226 -10.49 0.65 -15.92
C VAL A 226 -9.57 0.55 -17.13
N ALA A 227 -10.11 0.17 -18.30
CA ALA A 227 -9.34 0.10 -19.54
C ALA A 227 -8.80 1.48 -19.97
N GLU A 228 -9.64 2.53 -19.93
CA GLU A 228 -9.21 3.90 -20.20
C GLU A 228 -8.08 4.35 -19.24
N TYR A 229 -8.25 4.07 -17.95
CA TYR A 229 -7.28 4.46 -16.94
C TYR A 229 -5.97 3.68 -17.05
N LEU A 230 -6.01 2.41 -17.46
CA LEU A 230 -4.81 1.62 -17.75
C LEU A 230 -4.05 2.20 -18.95
N ALA A 231 -4.73 2.49 -20.06
CA ALA A 231 -4.11 3.09 -21.24
C ALA A 231 -3.46 4.44 -20.93
N LEU A 232 -4.08 5.25 -20.06
CA LEU A 232 -3.47 6.48 -19.54
C LEU A 232 -2.18 6.20 -18.77
N LYS A 233 -2.19 5.22 -17.86
CA LYS A 233 -1.02 4.88 -17.04
C LYS A 233 0.15 4.38 -17.87
N GLN A 234 -0.11 3.60 -18.93
CA GLN A 234 0.92 3.14 -19.87
C GLN A 234 1.57 4.31 -20.62
N ARG A 235 0.78 5.30 -21.06
CA ARG A 235 1.33 6.53 -21.65
C ARG A 235 2.15 7.35 -20.65
N ALA A 236 1.71 7.42 -19.41
CA ALA A 236 2.42 8.13 -18.34
C ALA A 236 3.74 7.45 -17.99
N GLU A 237 3.78 6.12 -17.91
CA GLU A 237 5.00 5.34 -17.73
C GLU A 237 5.97 5.57 -18.89
N ALA A 238 5.50 5.48 -20.14
CA ALA A 238 6.33 5.75 -21.32
C ALA A 238 6.94 7.17 -21.29
N ALA A 239 6.18 8.17 -20.83
CA ALA A 239 6.71 9.52 -20.66
C ALA A 239 7.79 9.60 -19.56
N ALA A 240 7.78 8.71 -18.57
CA ALA A 240 8.76 8.71 -17.49
C ALA A 240 9.97 7.80 -17.76
N ALA A 241 9.89 6.87 -18.71
CA ALA A 241 10.83 5.76 -18.87
C ALA A 241 12.30 6.17 -19.11
N GLU A 242 12.55 7.31 -19.76
CA GLU A 242 13.91 7.77 -20.08
C GLU A 242 14.52 8.65 -18.99
N ARG A 243 13.81 8.89 -17.88
CA ARG A 243 14.25 9.78 -16.80
C ARG A 243 14.84 8.98 -15.64
N THR A 244 16.13 9.18 -15.39
CA THR A 244 16.84 8.53 -14.29
C THR A 244 16.62 9.22 -12.95
N ASP A 245 16.41 10.54 -12.94
CA ASP A 245 16.04 11.26 -11.73
C ASP A 245 14.59 10.96 -11.35
N TYR A 246 14.37 10.62 -10.07
CA TYR A 246 13.06 10.25 -9.56
C TYR A 246 12.04 11.41 -9.64
N VAL A 247 12.46 12.63 -9.33
CA VAL A 247 11.57 13.79 -9.29
C VAL A 247 11.12 14.13 -10.70
N GLU A 248 12.06 14.15 -11.66
CA GLU A 248 11.75 14.36 -13.07
C GLU A 248 10.83 13.26 -13.63
N ALA A 249 11.11 12.00 -13.33
CA ALA A 249 10.30 10.87 -13.77
C ALA A 249 8.86 10.95 -13.21
N MET A 250 8.72 11.28 -11.92
CA MET A 250 7.41 11.45 -11.30
C MET A 250 6.64 12.65 -11.86
N ALA A 251 7.32 13.78 -12.12
CA ALA A 251 6.71 14.94 -12.74
C ALA A 251 6.15 14.60 -14.13
N ALA A 252 6.96 14.00 -15.00
CA ALA A 252 6.52 13.59 -16.34
C ALA A 252 5.35 12.59 -16.30
N TYR A 253 5.38 11.65 -15.34
CA TYR A 253 4.28 10.72 -15.12
C TYR A 253 2.99 11.44 -14.68
N GLN A 254 3.09 12.41 -13.77
CA GLN A 254 1.96 13.18 -13.25
C GLN A 254 1.36 14.11 -14.31
N ASP A 255 2.18 14.78 -15.11
CA ASP A 255 1.73 15.71 -16.17
C ASP A 255 0.81 15.03 -17.19
N VAL A 256 1.09 13.77 -17.53
CA VAL A 256 0.22 12.99 -18.43
C VAL A 256 -1.11 12.63 -17.74
N LYS A 257 -1.09 12.36 -16.44
CA LYS A 257 -2.26 11.84 -15.70
C LYS A 257 -3.20 12.91 -15.17
N ALA A 258 -2.66 14.01 -14.66
CA ALA A 258 -3.41 15.04 -13.94
C ALA A 258 -4.62 15.58 -14.73
N PRO A 259 -4.52 15.87 -16.05
CA PRO A 259 -5.65 16.38 -16.82
C PRO A 259 -6.84 15.41 -16.93
N TRP A 260 -6.58 14.09 -16.91
CA TRP A 260 -7.65 13.09 -17.00
C TRP A 260 -8.50 13.04 -15.72
N PHE A 261 -7.92 13.39 -14.57
CA PHE A 261 -8.63 13.32 -13.29
C PHE A 261 -9.75 14.34 -13.15
N ASP A 262 -9.72 15.47 -13.87
CA ASP A 262 -10.82 16.44 -13.83
C ASP A 262 -12.11 15.81 -14.43
N GLY A 263 -11.99 15.13 -15.57
CA GLY A 263 -13.10 14.40 -16.18
C GLY A 263 -13.49 13.15 -15.40
N ALA A 264 -12.51 12.42 -14.85
CA ALA A 264 -12.78 11.24 -14.04
C ALA A 264 -13.50 11.57 -12.72
N TYR A 265 -13.18 12.72 -12.11
CA TYR A 265 -13.84 13.22 -10.91
C TYR A 265 -15.35 13.37 -11.14
N GLN A 266 -15.74 14.06 -12.21
CA GLN A 266 -17.15 14.23 -12.57
C GLN A 266 -17.82 12.88 -12.84
N ARG A 267 -17.19 12.00 -13.64
CA ARG A 267 -17.76 10.69 -13.99
C ARG A 267 -17.97 9.79 -12.78
N ALA A 268 -17.04 9.80 -11.82
CA ALA A 268 -17.16 9.02 -10.59
C ALA A 268 -18.34 9.51 -9.73
N TRP A 269 -18.52 10.84 -9.61
CA TRP A 269 -19.64 11.42 -8.86
C TRP A 269 -20.99 11.25 -9.57
N ASP A 270 -21.02 11.34 -10.91
CA ASP A 270 -22.21 11.02 -11.70
C ASP A 270 -22.63 9.56 -11.52
N TRP A 271 -21.66 8.64 -11.47
CA TRP A 271 -21.90 7.24 -11.15
C TRP A 271 -22.46 7.08 -9.73
N ALA A 272 -21.84 7.71 -8.73
CA ALA A 272 -22.29 7.65 -7.34
C ALA A 272 -23.73 8.14 -7.16
N ALA A 273 -24.08 9.27 -7.80
CA ALA A 273 -25.43 9.80 -7.77
C ALA A 273 -26.45 8.84 -8.41
N LYS A 274 -26.09 8.20 -9.52
CA LYS A 274 -26.97 7.24 -10.22
C LYS A 274 -27.17 5.94 -9.44
N THR A 275 -26.17 5.49 -8.68
CA THR A 275 -26.20 4.21 -7.95
C THR A 275 -26.65 4.36 -6.50
N GLY A 276 -26.73 5.59 -5.98
CA GLY A 276 -26.96 5.84 -4.56
C GLY A 276 -25.77 5.44 -3.69
N TRP A 277 -24.55 5.56 -4.23
CA TRP A 277 -23.32 5.21 -3.51
C TRP A 277 -23.15 6.06 -2.24
N SER A 278 -22.62 5.42 -1.19
CA SER A 278 -22.19 6.06 0.04
C SER A 278 -20.88 5.44 0.51
N ALA A 279 -20.00 6.26 1.08
CA ALA A 279 -18.66 5.88 1.55
C ALA A 279 -18.66 4.84 2.68
#